data_AF-A0AAN9GDI6-F1
#
_entry.id   AF-A0AAN9GDI6-F1
#
_cell.length_a   1.000
_cell.length_b   1.000
_cell.length_c   1.000
_cell.angle_alpha   90.00
_cell.angle_beta   90.00
_cell.angle_gamma   90.00
#
_symmetry.space_group_name_H-M   'P 1'
#
loop_
_entity.id
_entity.type
_entity.pdbx_description
1 polymer ?
#
loop_
_entity_poly.entity_id
_entity_poly.type
_entity_poly.pdbx_seq_one_letter_code
_entity_poly.pdbx_strand_id
1 'polypeptide(L)'
;MHHKISSVIPCTNVLLSSSAVQVHAYIISYLKKEMPSMFGKDNKKKELIAKLPDIFATIQREHQISPGDFPDLKRMQEQLAFHDFTKFHALKPKLLESVDNMLSSDIARIMGMIPHEDETAVENNLATIKGGAFEGYTESPFGIGRGEGVDMGRGEHEWVVGKEKYEYDDSFSKLNPVNGKVTGAAAKSEMVKSKLPNSVLSKVWKLADVDRDGMLDADEWALANHLIKIKLDGHDLPSDLPDHLIPPSKRDDMA
;
A
#
# COMPACT_ATOMS: atom_id res chain seq x y z
N MET A 1 -2.51 -0.08 -0.51
CA MET A 1 -1.95 0.72 -1.62
C MET A 1 -1.34 -0.14 -2.73
N HIS A 2 -0.70 -1.28 -2.42
CA HIS A 2 -0.06 -2.14 -3.43
C HIS A 2 -1.04 -2.85 -4.39
N HIS A 3 -2.25 -3.21 -3.96
CA HIS A 3 -3.27 -3.83 -4.83
C HIS A 3 -3.77 -2.93 -5.96
N LYS A 4 -4.10 -1.68 -5.62
CA LYS A 4 -4.44 -0.65 -6.61
C LYS A 4 -3.39 -0.50 -7.72
N ILE A 5 -2.11 -0.68 -7.37
CA ILE A 5 -1.01 -0.56 -8.33
C ILE A 5 -0.97 -1.76 -9.29
N SER A 6 -1.28 -2.98 -8.82
CA SER A 6 -1.20 -4.20 -9.62
C SER A 6 -2.25 -4.29 -10.74
N SER A 7 -3.46 -3.76 -10.54
CA SER A 7 -4.52 -3.77 -11.56
C SER A 7 -4.53 -2.52 -12.45
N VAL A 8 -3.98 -1.41 -11.95
CA VAL A 8 -3.89 -0.15 -12.70
C VAL A 8 -2.69 -0.14 -13.67
N ILE A 9 -1.55 -0.74 -13.31
CA ILE A 9 -0.35 -0.81 -14.18
C ILE A 9 -0.66 -1.47 -15.54
N PRO A 10 -1.35 -2.63 -15.62
CA PRO A 10 -1.72 -3.25 -16.89
C PRO A 10 -2.58 -2.32 -17.75
N CYS A 11 -3.57 -1.64 -17.16
CA CYS A 11 -4.44 -0.73 -17.90
C CYS A 11 -3.68 0.50 -18.42
N THR A 12 -2.76 1.07 -17.63
CA THR A 12 -1.88 2.16 -18.10
C THR A 12 -0.90 1.70 -19.18
N ASN A 13 -0.41 0.46 -19.10
CA ASN A 13 0.44 -0.12 -20.15
C ASN A 13 -0.33 -0.38 -21.44
N VAL A 14 -1.59 -0.82 -21.35
CA VAL A 14 -2.47 -1.00 -22.51
C VAL A 14 -2.73 0.35 -23.19
N LEU A 15 -3.01 1.41 -22.43
CA LEU A 15 -3.15 2.78 -22.95
C LEU A 15 -1.87 3.21 -23.72
N LEU A 16 -0.71 3.12 -23.08
CA LEU A 16 0.59 3.48 -23.70
C LEU A 16 0.87 2.66 -24.97
N SER A 17 0.61 1.34 -24.92
CA SER A 17 0.83 0.45 -26.06
C SER A 17 -0.12 0.75 -27.23
N SER A 18 -1.36 1.11 -26.94
CA SER A 18 -2.37 1.38 -27.96
C SER A 18 -2.07 2.69 -28.68
N SER A 19 -1.71 3.74 -27.93
CA SER A 19 -1.21 5.00 -28.51
C SER A 19 0.01 4.76 -29.40
N ALA A 20 0.99 3.97 -28.94
CA ALA A 20 2.16 3.64 -29.74
C ALA A 20 1.81 2.88 -31.04
N VAL A 21 0.84 1.97 -31.01
CA VAL A 21 0.33 1.25 -32.19
C VAL A 21 -0.36 2.20 -33.17
N GLN A 22 -1.17 3.14 -32.66
CA GLN A 22 -1.82 4.16 -33.50
C GLN A 22 -0.78 5.05 -34.18
N VAL A 23 0.22 5.54 -33.44
CA VAL A 23 1.33 6.33 -34.00
C VAL A 23 2.07 5.56 -35.08
N HIS A 24 2.39 4.29 -34.83
CA HIS A 24 3.06 3.44 -35.80
C HIS A 24 2.21 3.26 -37.07
N ALA A 25 0.89 3.07 -36.93
CA ALA A 25 -0.02 2.96 -38.07
C ALA A 25 -0.09 4.25 -38.91
N TYR A 26 -0.11 5.42 -38.26
CA TYR A 26 -0.05 6.72 -38.96
C TYR A 26 1.25 6.89 -39.74
N ILE A 27 2.40 6.58 -39.12
CA ILE A 27 3.71 6.66 -39.78
C ILE A 27 3.75 5.76 -41.01
N ILE A 28 3.40 4.48 -40.87
CA ILE A 28 3.44 3.52 -41.99
C ILE A 28 2.48 3.91 -43.11
N SER A 29 1.28 4.40 -42.79
CA SER A 29 0.35 4.87 -43.80
C SER A 29 0.84 6.13 -44.51
N TYR A 30 1.44 7.07 -43.79
CA TYR A 30 2.00 8.30 -44.39
C TYR A 30 3.10 7.93 -45.38
N LEU A 31 4.03 7.05 -44.98
CA LEU A 31 5.09 6.55 -45.84
C LEU A 31 4.52 5.86 -47.08
N LYS A 32 3.48 5.03 -46.93
CA LYS A 32 2.80 4.38 -48.08
C LYS A 32 2.17 5.39 -49.04
N LYS A 33 1.54 6.45 -48.51
CA LYS A 33 0.87 7.50 -49.29
C LYS A 33 1.87 8.29 -50.15
N GLU A 34 3.06 8.56 -49.62
CA GLU A 34 4.12 9.31 -50.30
C GLU A 34 4.96 8.48 -51.29
N MET A 35 4.78 7.16 -51.33
CA MET A 35 5.56 6.29 -52.22
C MET A 35 5.06 6.34 -53.67
N PRO A 36 5.95 6.56 -54.66
CA PRO A 36 5.58 6.55 -56.06
C PRO A 36 5.22 5.14 -56.54
N SER A 37 4.21 5.04 -57.39
CA SER A 37 3.73 3.75 -57.89
C SER A 37 4.68 3.13 -58.93
N MET A 38 5.36 3.94 -59.74
CA MET A 38 6.03 3.48 -60.96
C MET A 38 7.58 3.53 -60.93
N PHE A 39 8.21 4.67 -60.62
CA PHE A 39 9.68 4.83 -60.67
C PHE A 39 10.22 5.66 -59.50
N GLY A 40 11.53 5.57 -59.21
CA GLY A 40 12.20 6.41 -58.20
C GLY A 40 12.00 5.99 -56.74
N LYS A 41 11.58 4.74 -56.50
CA LYS A 41 11.20 4.21 -55.19
C LYS A 41 12.35 4.25 -54.17
N ASP A 42 13.56 3.85 -54.56
CA ASP A 42 14.72 3.82 -53.66
C ASP A 42 15.17 5.21 -53.21
N ASN A 43 15.19 6.18 -54.13
CA ASN A 43 15.53 7.56 -53.82
C ASN A 43 14.46 8.20 -52.94
N LYS A 44 13.17 7.99 -53.25
CA LYS A 44 12.07 8.49 -52.42
C LYS A 44 12.07 7.86 -51.03
N LYS A 45 12.37 6.57 -50.92
CA LYS A 45 12.51 5.89 -49.62
C LYS A 45 13.62 6.53 -48.78
N LYS A 46 14.81 6.75 -49.34
CA LYS A 46 15.91 7.44 -48.64
C LYS A 46 15.52 8.85 -48.21
N GLU A 47 14.83 9.59 -49.08
CA GLU A 47 14.31 10.93 -48.77
C GLU A 47 13.32 10.90 -47.61
N LEU A 48 12.36 9.96 -47.60
CA LEU A 48 11.36 9.83 -46.55
C LEU A 48 11.97 9.43 -45.19
N ILE A 49 12.98 8.56 -45.20
CA ILE A 49 13.72 8.20 -43.98
C ILE A 49 14.49 9.41 -43.44
N ALA A 50 15.11 10.21 -44.31
CA ALA A 50 15.80 11.44 -43.90
C ALA A 50 14.84 12.50 -43.35
N LYS A 51 13.64 12.61 -43.93
CA LYS A 51 12.56 13.53 -43.50
C LYS A 51 11.67 12.96 -42.39
N LEU A 52 12.03 11.84 -41.78
CA LEU A 52 11.24 11.23 -40.70
C LEU A 52 10.98 12.18 -39.52
N PRO A 53 11.91 13.08 -39.09
CA PRO A 53 11.62 14.06 -38.04
C PRO A 53 10.46 15.00 -38.41
N ASP A 54 10.42 15.48 -39.67
CA ASP A 54 9.37 16.38 -40.15
C ASP A 54 8.02 15.65 -40.28
N ILE A 55 8.07 14.37 -40.70
CA ILE A 55 6.89 13.50 -40.75
C ILE A 55 6.30 13.32 -39.35
N PHE A 56 7.14 13.08 -38.33
CA PHE A 56 6.70 12.95 -36.95
C PHE A 56 6.02 14.24 -36.47
N ALA A 57 6.65 15.39 -36.69
CA ALA A 57 6.07 16.69 -36.32
C ALA A 57 4.74 16.98 -37.03
N THR A 58 4.59 16.51 -38.28
CA THR A 58 3.35 16.63 -39.04
C THR A 58 2.25 15.76 -38.43
N ILE A 59 2.53 14.47 -38.20
CA ILE A 59 1.59 13.53 -37.58
C ILE A 59 1.19 14.00 -36.18
N GLN A 60 2.15 14.52 -35.40
CA GLN A 60 1.92 15.04 -34.06
C GLN A 60 0.88 16.17 -34.08
N ARG A 61 1.00 17.11 -35.02
CA ARG A 61 0.08 18.25 -35.15
C ARG A 61 -1.28 17.84 -35.70
N GLU A 62 -1.31 16.98 -36.71
CA GLU A 62 -2.54 16.57 -37.40
C GLU A 62 -3.44 15.71 -36.51
N HIS A 63 -2.83 14.80 -35.74
CA HIS A 63 -3.55 13.83 -34.91
C HIS A 63 -3.51 14.14 -33.41
N GLN A 64 -2.95 15.29 -33.01
CA GLN A 64 -2.87 15.74 -31.60
C GLN A 64 -2.21 14.71 -30.66
N ILE A 65 -1.13 14.10 -31.13
CA ILE A 65 -0.43 13.03 -30.42
C ILE A 65 0.66 13.62 -29.51
N SER A 66 0.91 13.00 -28.36
CA SER A 66 1.99 13.41 -27.47
C SER A 66 3.36 13.03 -28.05
N PRO A 67 4.41 13.86 -27.91
CA PRO A 67 5.76 13.51 -28.38
C PRO A 67 6.32 12.25 -27.68
N GLY A 68 5.81 11.88 -26.50
CA GLY A 68 6.21 10.66 -25.79
C GLY A 68 5.69 9.36 -26.41
N ASP A 69 4.68 9.43 -27.28
CA ASP A 69 4.10 8.25 -27.94
C ASP A 69 4.88 7.84 -29.20
N PHE A 70 5.81 8.69 -29.66
CA PHE A 70 6.62 8.43 -30.84
C PHE A 70 7.78 7.48 -30.55
N PRO A 71 8.09 6.56 -31.47
CA PRO A 71 9.24 5.67 -31.32
C PRO A 71 10.55 6.46 -31.42
N ASP A 72 11.64 5.86 -30.90
CA ASP A 72 12.97 6.43 -31.08
C ASP A 72 13.30 6.63 -32.57
N LEU A 73 13.67 7.86 -32.92
CA LEU A 73 13.85 8.28 -34.30
C LEU A 73 14.96 7.48 -34.99
N LYS A 74 16.12 7.30 -34.34
CA LYS A 74 17.26 6.59 -34.94
C LYS A 74 16.91 5.13 -35.18
N ARG A 75 16.34 4.47 -34.18
CA ARG A 75 15.90 3.07 -34.28
C ARG A 75 14.87 2.88 -35.38
N MET A 76 13.90 3.79 -35.51
CA MET A 76 12.89 3.72 -36.56
C MET A 76 13.50 3.92 -37.95
N GLN A 77 14.45 4.85 -38.12
CA GLN A 77 15.18 5.05 -39.38
C GLN A 77 15.97 3.80 -39.79
N GLU A 78 16.70 3.19 -38.85
CA GLU A 78 17.44 1.95 -39.07
C GLU A 78 16.52 0.81 -39.49
N GLN A 79 15.41 0.61 -38.79
CA GLN A 79 14.46 -0.46 -39.12
C GLN A 79 13.80 -0.22 -40.50
N LEU A 80 13.34 1.00 -40.78
CA LEU A 80 12.73 1.35 -42.06
C LEU A 80 13.67 1.18 -43.25
N ALA A 81 15.00 1.29 -43.05
CA ALA A 81 15.97 1.05 -44.11
C ALA A 81 15.90 -0.36 -44.68
N PHE A 82 15.51 -1.36 -43.88
CA PHE A 82 15.41 -2.77 -44.30
C PHE A 82 14.02 -3.17 -44.83
N HIS A 83 13.01 -2.29 -44.78
CA HIS A 83 11.65 -2.60 -45.21
C HIS A 83 11.29 -2.02 -46.58
N ASP A 84 10.46 -2.75 -47.34
CA ASP A 84 9.93 -2.28 -48.63
C ASP A 84 8.61 -1.53 -48.40
N PHE A 85 8.65 -0.21 -48.61
CA PHE A 85 7.50 0.66 -48.35
C PHE A 85 6.35 0.43 -49.34
N THR A 86 6.59 -0.21 -50.49
CA THR A 86 5.51 -0.54 -51.43
C THR A 86 4.56 -1.61 -50.87
N LYS A 87 5.05 -2.44 -49.95
CA LYS A 87 4.27 -3.48 -49.25
C LYS A 87 3.50 -2.95 -48.05
N PHE A 88 3.69 -1.69 -47.67
CA PHE A 88 2.93 -1.09 -46.59
C PHE A 88 1.45 -0.98 -46.95
N HIS A 89 0.62 -1.13 -45.93
CA HIS A 89 -0.82 -1.03 -46.06
C HIS A 89 -1.23 0.43 -45.84
N ALA A 90 -2.25 0.87 -46.59
CA ALA A 90 -2.90 2.14 -46.31
C ALA A 90 -3.66 2.06 -44.98
N LEU A 91 -3.81 3.21 -44.31
CA LEU A 91 -4.59 3.32 -43.10
C LEU A 91 -6.01 2.81 -43.32
N LYS A 92 -6.50 2.01 -42.37
CA LYS A 92 -7.89 1.55 -42.35
C LYS A 92 -8.62 2.29 -41.21
N PRO A 93 -9.46 3.29 -41.52
CA PRO A 93 -10.12 4.10 -40.50
C PRO A 93 -10.92 3.27 -39.50
N LYS A 94 -11.59 2.20 -39.97
CA LYS A 94 -12.35 1.27 -39.12
C LYS A 94 -11.51 0.59 -38.02
N LEU A 95 -10.22 0.33 -38.28
CA LEU A 95 -9.34 -0.28 -37.28
C LEU A 95 -8.92 0.74 -36.23
N LEU A 96 -8.68 2.00 -36.62
CA LEU A 96 -8.39 3.07 -35.67
C LEU A 96 -9.60 3.36 -34.78
N GLU A 97 -10.79 3.45 -35.37
CA GLU A 97 -12.04 3.64 -34.65
C GLU A 97 -12.28 2.52 -33.62
N SER A 98 -11.95 1.28 -33.97
CA SER A 98 -12.01 0.17 -33.02
C SER A 98 -11.04 0.33 -31.85
N VAL A 99 -9.83 0.84 -32.10
CA VAL A 99 -8.84 1.12 -31.03
C VAL A 99 -9.30 2.30 -30.17
N ASP A 100 -9.81 3.37 -30.79
CA ASP A 100 -10.34 4.53 -30.06
C ASP A 100 -11.54 4.16 -29.18
N ASN A 101 -12.44 3.31 -29.69
CA ASN A 101 -13.58 2.79 -28.93
C ASN A 101 -13.13 1.92 -27.75
N MET A 102 -12.10 1.08 -27.94
CA MET A 102 -11.50 0.29 -26.87
C MET A 102 -10.89 1.21 -25.79
N LEU A 103 -10.13 2.23 -26.20
CA LEU A 103 -9.47 3.17 -25.27
C LEU A 103 -10.47 4.01 -24.48
N SER A 104 -11.55 4.45 -25.13
CA SER A 104 -12.54 5.35 -24.52
C SER A 104 -13.61 4.63 -23.70
N SER A 105 -14.11 3.48 -24.16
CA SER A 105 -15.23 2.79 -23.53
C SER A 105 -14.81 1.58 -22.71
N ASP A 106 -14.02 0.67 -23.30
CA ASP A 106 -13.72 -0.60 -22.66
C ASP A 106 -12.74 -0.43 -21.50
N ILE A 107 -11.69 0.40 -21.66
CA ILE A 107 -10.77 0.71 -20.56
C ILE A 107 -11.48 1.48 -19.45
N ALA A 108 -12.35 2.45 -19.78
CA ALA A 108 -13.11 3.18 -18.77
C ALA A 108 -14.03 2.24 -17.96
N ARG A 109 -14.66 1.27 -18.63
CA ARG A 109 -15.48 0.23 -17.99
C ARG A 109 -14.65 -0.65 -17.06
N ILE A 110 -13.50 -1.13 -17.53
CA ILE A 110 -12.58 -1.97 -16.74
C ILE A 110 -12.07 -1.19 -15.53
N MET A 111 -11.62 0.06 -15.70
CA MET A 111 -11.17 0.91 -14.60
C MET A 111 -12.25 1.13 -13.53
N GLY A 112 -13.53 1.20 -13.94
CA GLY A 112 -14.66 1.31 -13.03
C GLY A 112 -14.95 0.03 -12.23
N MET A 113 -14.48 -1.14 -12.68
CA MET A 113 -14.68 -2.42 -12.00
C MET A 113 -13.56 -2.76 -11.00
N ILE A 114 -12.35 -2.19 -11.18
CA ILE A 114 -11.19 -2.41 -10.30
C ILE A 114 -11.48 -2.19 -8.80
N PRO A 115 -12.24 -1.16 -8.37
CA PRO A 115 -12.53 -0.95 -6.95
C PRO A 115 -13.26 -2.11 -6.28
N HIS A 116 -14.10 -2.84 -7.03
CA HIS A 116 -14.89 -3.96 -6.50
C HIS A 116 -14.06 -5.24 -6.35
N GLU A 117 -13.03 -5.44 -7.18
CA GLU A 117 -12.11 -6.58 -7.05
C GLU A 117 -11.19 -6.41 -5.84
N ASP A 118 -10.76 -5.18 -5.54
CA ASP A 118 -9.90 -4.85 -4.40
C ASP A 118 -10.55 -5.20 -3.05
N GLU A 119 -11.87 -5.02 -2.89
CA GLU A 119 -12.58 -5.38 -1.64
C GLU A 119 -12.64 -6.90 -1.45
N THR A 120 -12.92 -7.66 -2.52
CA THR A 120 -12.99 -9.13 -2.47
C THR A 120 -11.63 -9.83 -2.30
N ALA A 121 -10.54 -9.21 -2.76
CA ALA A 121 -9.19 -9.77 -2.65
C ALA A 121 -8.57 -9.60 -1.25
N VAL A 122 -8.98 -8.57 -0.50
CA VAL A 122 -8.54 -8.34 0.88
C VAL A 122 -9.13 -9.38 1.83
N GLU A 123 -10.38 -9.82 1.62
CA GLU A 123 -10.99 -10.92 2.39
C GLU A 123 -10.31 -12.28 2.16
N ASN A 124 -9.77 -12.52 0.96
CA ASN A 124 -9.24 -13.84 0.58
C ASN A 124 -7.72 -14.00 0.73
N ASN A 125 -7.01 -13.02 1.31
CA ASN A 125 -5.60 -13.13 1.73
C ASN A 125 -4.58 -13.60 0.65
N LEU A 126 -4.94 -13.54 -0.65
CA LEU A 126 -4.22 -14.28 -1.70
C LEU A 126 -3.06 -13.50 -2.33
N ALA A 127 -3.04 -12.17 -2.23
CA ALA A 127 -2.18 -11.35 -3.09
C ALA A 127 -1.28 -10.33 -2.34
N THR A 128 -1.15 -10.44 -1.01
CA THR A 128 -0.09 -9.71 -0.29
C THR A 128 1.23 -10.45 -0.46
N ILE A 129 2.28 -9.75 -0.91
CA ILE A 129 3.65 -10.28 -0.95
C ILE A 129 4.06 -10.66 0.47
N LYS A 130 4.17 -11.96 0.76
CA LYS A 130 4.67 -12.50 2.03
C LYS A 130 6.15 -12.83 1.87
N GLY A 131 6.99 -12.42 2.84
CA GLY A 131 8.43 -12.68 2.80
C GLY A 131 9.32 -11.50 2.35
N GLY A 132 10.57 -11.51 2.82
CA GLY A 132 11.67 -10.68 2.32
C GLY A 132 11.84 -9.32 3.02
N ALA A 133 12.46 -8.36 2.33
CA ALA A 133 12.77 -7.02 2.88
C ALA A 133 11.55 -6.11 3.11
N PHE A 134 10.38 -6.52 2.60
CA PHE A 134 9.11 -5.80 2.73
C PHE A 134 8.19 -6.40 3.79
N GLU A 135 8.57 -7.55 4.36
CA GLU A 135 7.91 -8.09 5.54
C GLU A 135 8.35 -7.21 6.73
N GLY A 136 7.40 -6.47 7.30
CA GLY A 136 7.64 -5.73 8.52
C GLY A 136 7.95 -6.73 9.62
N TYR A 137 9.23 -6.96 9.90
CA TYR A 137 9.66 -7.76 11.04
C TYR A 137 9.29 -6.99 12.32
N THR A 138 8.07 -7.16 12.81
CA THR A 138 7.80 -6.96 14.24
C THR A 138 8.34 -8.13 15.07
N GLU A 139 8.80 -9.21 14.42
CA GLU A 139 9.34 -10.40 15.08
C GLU A 139 10.64 -10.88 14.41
N SER A 140 11.77 -10.25 14.76
CA SER A 140 13.09 -10.79 14.43
C SER A 140 13.45 -11.96 15.37
N PRO A 141 14.13 -13.02 14.87
CA PRO A 141 14.74 -14.07 15.70
C PRO A 141 15.89 -13.55 16.57
N PHE A 142 16.41 -12.36 16.30
CA PHE A 142 17.35 -11.60 17.12
C PHE A 142 16.69 -10.35 17.73
N GLY A 143 15.37 -10.39 17.97
CA GLY A 143 14.62 -9.26 18.49
C GLY A 143 15.28 -8.67 19.73
N ILE A 144 15.76 -7.43 19.61
CA ILE A 144 16.10 -6.58 20.75
C ILE A 144 14.81 -6.48 21.58
N GLY A 145 14.79 -7.08 22.77
CA GLY A 145 13.65 -7.04 23.69
C GLY A 145 12.77 -8.29 23.79
N ARG A 146 13.14 -9.46 23.22
CA ARG A 146 12.43 -10.70 23.58
C ARG A 146 12.58 -10.98 25.08
N GLY A 147 11.47 -10.93 25.81
CA GLY A 147 11.40 -11.23 27.24
C GLY A 147 11.67 -10.05 28.18
N GLU A 148 11.72 -8.82 27.66
CA GLU A 148 11.91 -7.60 28.46
C GLU A 148 10.81 -6.57 28.15
N GLY A 149 10.45 -5.75 29.13
CA GLY A 149 9.38 -4.75 29.00
C GLY A 149 8.01 -5.33 28.64
N VAL A 150 7.34 -4.77 27.62
CA VAL A 150 5.98 -5.15 27.20
C VAL A 150 5.86 -6.49 26.48
N ASP A 151 6.98 -7.08 26.08
CA ASP A 151 7.02 -8.41 25.47
C ASP A 151 7.30 -9.53 26.51
N MET A 152 7.37 -9.19 27.80
CA MET A 152 7.41 -10.20 28.87
C MET A 152 6.16 -11.10 28.79
N GLY A 153 6.37 -12.41 28.72
CA GLY A 153 5.30 -13.41 28.62
C GLY A 153 4.68 -13.60 27.23
N ARG A 154 5.20 -12.97 26.17
CA ARG A 154 4.75 -13.22 24.78
C ARG A 154 5.03 -14.68 24.42
N GLY A 155 3.97 -15.50 24.33
CA GLY A 155 4.04 -16.94 24.06
C GLY A 155 3.87 -17.85 25.29
N GLU A 156 3.76 -17.29 26.49
CA GLU A 156 3.33 -18.03 27.67
C GLU A 156 1.79 -18.12 27.72
N HIS A 157 1.26 -19.27 28.12
CA HIS A 157 -0.20 -19.47 28.26
C HIS A 157 -0.77 -18.73 29.49
N GLU A 158 0.09 -18.33 30.43
CA GLU A 158 -0.26 -17.67 31.68
C GLU A 158 -0.11 -16.15 31.57
N TRP A 159 -1.04 -15.39 32.15
CA TRP A 159 -0.99 -13.93 32.14
C TRP A 159 0.20 -13.44 32.97
N VAL A 160 1.15 -12.75 32.34
CA VAL A 160 2.43 -12.34 32.96
C VAL A 160 2.24 -11.49 34.21
N VAL A 161 1.23 -10.61 34.21
CA VAL A 161 0.89 -9.76 35.36
C VAL A 161 0.36 -10.59 36.52
N GLY A 162 -0.21 -11.77 36.25
CA GLY A 162 -0.71 -12.70 37.26
C GLY A 162 0.37 -13.15 38.26
N LYS A 163 1.63 -13.22 37.83
CA LYS A 163 2.78 -13.58 38.70
C LYS A 163 3.06 -12.52 39.77
N GLU A 164 2.81 -11.24 39.46
CA GLU A 164 3.10 -10.09 40.35
C GLU A 164 1.82 -9.49 40.95
N LYS A 165 0.65 -10.03 40.58
CA LYS A 165 -0.67 -9.53 40.98
C LYS A 165 -0.84 -9.39 42.49
N TYR A 166 -0.24 -10.28 43.29
CA TYR A 166 -0.35 -10.24 44.76
C TYR A 166 0.19 -8.93 45.37
N GLU A 167 1.24 -8.34 44.79
CA GLU A 167 1.80 -7.05 45.25
C GLU A 167 0.90 -5.88 44.89
N TYR A 168 0.27 -5.98 43.71
CA TYR A 168 -0.66 -4.97 43.21
C TYR A 168 -2.01 -5.03 43.93
N ASP A 169 -2.47 -6.22 44.31
CA ASP A 169 -3.69 -6.44 45.09
C ASP A 169 -3.59 -5.83 46.51
N ASP A 170 -2.42 -5.87 47.14
CA ASP A 170 -2.18 -5.19 48.42
C ASP A 170 -2.28 -3.66 48.27
N SER A 171 -1.72 -3.12 47.19
CA SER A 171 -1.81 -1.69 46.87
C SER A 171 -3.23 -1.27 46.47
N PHE A 172 -3.95 -2.14 45.76
CA PHE A 172 -5.35 -1.96 45.40
C PHE A 172 -6.24 -1.87 46.63
N SER A 173 -6.03 -2.78 47.59
CA SER A 173 -6.81 -2.84 48.83
C SER A 173 -6.65 -1.57 49.67
N LYS A 174 -5.45 -0.97 49.66
CA LYS A 174 -5.16 0.31 50.35
C LYS A 174 -5.89 1.52 49.76
N LEU A 175 -6.33 1.43 48.50
CA LEU A 175 -7.07 2.49 47.81
C LEU A 175 -8.58 2.51 48.16
N ASN A 176 -9.03 1.60 49.03
CA ASN A 176 -10.43 1.46 49.44
C ASN A 176 -11.39 1.32 48.23
N PRO A 177 -11.28 0.22 47.47
CA PRO A 177 -12.14 0.01 46.30
C PRO A 177 -13.61 -0.05 46.71
N VAL A 178 -14.47 0.59 45.91
CA VAL A 178 -15.92 0.60 46.10
C VAL A 178 -16.51 -0.36 45.08
N ASN A 179 -17.23 -1.39 45.53
CA ASN A 179 -17.75 -2.47 44.68
C ASN A 179 -16.68 -3.20 43.85
N GLY A 180 -15.47 -3.34 44.39
CA GLY A 180 -14.37 -4.03 43.70
C GLY A 180 -13.73 -3.22 42.57
N LYS A 181 -14.05 -1.92 42.46
CA LYS A 181 -13.41 -0.98 41.52
C LYS A 181 -12.88 0.26 42.23
N VAL A 182 -11.79 0.82 41.71
CA VAL A 182 -11.24 2.11 42.14
C VAL A 182 -11.61 3.20 41.14
N THR A 183 -12.02 4.36 41.64
CA THR A 183 -12.35 5.50 40.78
C THR A 183 -11.09 6.06 40.11
N GLY A 184 -11.22 6.57 38.88
CA GLY A 184 -10.06 7.13 38.17
C GLY A 184 -9.37 8.30 38.87
N ALA A 185 -10.08 9.05 39.71
CA ALA A 185 -9.45 10.08 40.56
C ALA A 185 -8.50 9.48 41.61
N ALA A 186 -8.93 8.42 42.30
CA ALA A 186 -8.11 7.74 43.30
C ALA A 186 -6.93 7.00 42.67
N ALA A 187 -7.17 6.26 41.59
CA ALA A 187 -6.12 5.55 40.86
C ALA A 187 -5.08 6.52 40.26
N LYS A 188 -5.51 7.63 39.64
CA LYS A 188 -4.59 8.66 39.13
C LYS A 188 -3.75 9.28 40.24
N SER A 189 -4.33 9.53 41.42
CA SER A 189 -3.59 10.08 42.57
C SER A 189 -2.46 9.15 43.01
N GLU A 190 -2.65 7.84 42.90
CA GLU A 190 -1.62 6.85 43.23
C GLU A 190 -0.58 6.74 42.12
N MET A 191 -1.00 6.66 40.84
CA MET A 191 -0.10 6.59 39.68
C MET A 191 0.85 7.80 39.57
N VAL A 192 0.42 8.98 40.02
CA VAL A 192 1.28 10.17 40.05
C VAL A 192 2.46 10.03 41.04
N LYS A 193 2.32 9.22 42.10
CA LYS A 193 3.41 8.94 43.05
C LYS A 193 4.58 8.20 42.41
N SER A 194 4.34 7.51 41.29
CA SER A 194 5.36 6.82 40.50
C SER A 194 6.33 7.77 39.77
N LYS A 195 6.12 9.10 39.87
CA LYS A 195 6.99 10.17 39.30
C LYS A 195 7.13 10.14 37.77
N LEU A 196 6.22 9.45 37.07
CA LEU A 196 6.18 9.46 35.61
C LEU A 196 5.50 10.72 35.06
N PRO A 197 5.84 11.19 33.84
CA PRO A 197 5.16 12.31 33.21
C PRO A 197 3.66 12.07 33.03
N ASN A 198 2.83 13.11 33.18
CA ASN A 198 1.38 13.02 33.01
C ASN A 198 0.95 12.49 31.63
N SER A 199 1.74 12.75 30.58
CA SER A 199 1.50 12.19 29.24
C SER A 199 1.61 10.67 29.21
N VAL A 200 2.59 10.11 29.93
CA VAL A 200 2.82 8.68 30.07
C VAL A 200 1.72 8.05 30.92
N LEU A 201 1.39 8.65 32.06
CA LEU A 201 0.30 8.15 32.93
C LEU A 201 -1.05 8.14 32.21
N SER A 202 -1.31 9.14 31.36
CA SER A 202 -2.51 9.17 30.53
C SER A 202 -2.53 8.05 29.50
N LYS A 203 -1.36 7.65 28.98
CA LYS A 203 -1.23 6.51 28.06
C LYS A 203 -1.42 5.19 28.80
N VAL A 204 -0.83 5.02 29.98
CA VAL A 204 -1.04 3.83 30.84
C VAL A 204 -2.53 3.68 31.17
N TRP A 205 -3.19 4.76 31.57
CA TRP A 205 -4.63 4.74 31.87
C TRP A 205 -5.44 4.18 30.71
N LYS A 206 -5.23 4.72 29.51
CA LYS A 206 -5.96 4.29 28.30
C LYS A 206 -5.71 2.83 27.92
N LEU A 207 -4.54 2.29 28.28
CA LEU A 207 -4.19 0.89 28.02
C LEU A 207 -4.71 -0.04 29.11
N ALA A 208 -4.84 0.43 30.35
CA ALA A 208 -5.27 -0.38 31.49
C ALA A 208 -6.79 -0.43 31.67
N ASP A 209 -7.51 0.64 31.32
CA ASP A 209 -8.97 0.74 31.33
C ASP A 209 -9.54 0.04 30.08
N VAL A 210 -9.59 -1.31 30.14
CA VAL A 210 -9.93 -2.17 28.99
C VAL A 210 -11.41 -2.05 28.66
N ASP A 211 -12.27 -2.02 29.68
CA ASP A 211 -13.72 -1.88 29.51
C ASP A 211 -14.21 -0.43 29.34
N ARG A 212 -13.30 0.55 29.49
CA ARG A 212 -13.53 2.00 29.30
C ARG A 212 -14.64 2.55 30.19
N ASP A 213 -14.83 1.97 31.37
CA ASP A 213 -15.85 2.41 32.31
C ASP A 213 -15.39 3.60 33.19
N GLY A 214 -14.12 4.00 33.07
CA GLY A 214 -13.52 5.12 33.79
C GLY A 214 -13.17 4.80 35.25
N MET A 215 -13.26 3.53 35.63
CA MET A 215 -12.82 2.95 36.89
C MET A 215 -11.80 1.85 36.55
N LEU A 216 -11.09 1.34 37.57
CA LEU A 216 -10.21 0.18 37.37
C LEU A 216 -10.64 -0.91 38.35
N ASP A 217 -10.87 -2.12 37.85
CA ASP A 217 -10.98 -3.30 38.70
C ASP A 217 -9.59 -3.78 39.17
N ALA A 218 -9.55 -4.86 39.96
CA ALA A 218 -8.30 -5.39 40.51
C ALA A 218 -7.32 -5.87 39.42
N ASP A 219 -7.84 -6.40 38.31
CA ASP A 219 -7.01 -6.90 37.21
C ASP A 219 -6.48 -5.75 36.35
N GLU A 220 -7.31 -4.76 36.08
CA GLU A 220 -6.92 -3.52 35.37
C GLU A 220 -5.93 -2.68 36.18
N TRP A 221 -6.10 -2.65 37.50
CA TRP A 221 -5.14 -2.03 38.41
C TRP A 221 -3.77 -2.73 38.38
N ALA A 222 -3.77 -4.07 38.40
CA ALA A 222 -2.55 -4.85 38.27
C ALA A 222 -1.86 -4.58 36.92
N LEU A 223 -2.63 -4.50 35.83
CA LEU A 223 -2.13 -4.14 34.50
C LEU A 223 -1.52 -2.72 34.48
N ALA A 224 -2.19 -1.74 35.08
CA ALA A 224 -1.71 -0.36 35.16
C ALA A 224 -0.35 -0.27 35.88
N ASN A 225 -0.19 -0.98 37.01
CA ASN A 225 1.06 -0.98 37.76
C ASN A 225 2.18 -1.72 37.02
N HIS A 226 1.85 -2.80 36.31
CA HIS A 226 2.80 -3.51 35.49
C HIS A 226 3.32 -2.63 34.33
N LEU A 227 2.45 -1.88 33.65
CA LEU A 227 2.85 -0.92 32.61
C LEU A 227 3.71 0.22 33.17
N ILE A 228 3.41 0.71 34.38
CA ILE A 228 4.24 1.70 35.09
C ILE A 228 5.64 1.13 35.36
N LYS A 229 5.72 -0.12 35.86
CA LYS A 229 6.99 -0.80 36.13
C LYS A 229 7.83 -0.94 34.87
N ILE A 230 7.23 -1.40 33.77
CA ILE A 230 7.89 -1.50 32.46
C ILE A 230 8.50 -0.16 32.03
N LYS A 231 7.77 0.95 32.26
CA LYS A 231 8.26 2.29 31.92
C LYS A 231 9.35 2.79 32.86
N LEU A 232 9.30 2.40 34.13
CA LEU A 232 10.37 2.69 35.11
C LEU A 232 11.66 1.92 34.81
N ASP A 233 11.53 0.70 34.27
CA ASP A 233 12.65 -0.14 33.83
C ASP A 233 13.29 0.38 32.52
N GLY A 234 12.77 1.47 31.95
CA GLY A 234 13.35 2.15 30.79
C GLY A 234 12.79 1.70 29.43
N HIS A 235 11.80 0.81 29.42
CA HIS A 235 11.16 0.35 28.19
C HIS A 235 10.02 1.29 27.76
N ASP A 236 9.73 1.33 26.47
CA ASP A 236 8.63 2.13 25.94
C ASP A 236 7.28 1.40 25.99
N LEU A 237 6.22 2.17 26.20
CA LEU A 237 4.85 1.66 26.22
C LEU A 237 4.35 1.47 24.78
N PRO A 238 3.65 0.36 24.48
CA PRO A 238 3.10 0.05 23.17
C PRO A 238 1.98 1.03 22.83
N SER A 239 1.68 1.20 21.54
CA SER A 239 0.57 2.06 21.11
C SER A 239 -0.79 1.47 21.44
N ASP A 240 -0.91 0.15 21.31
CA ASP A 240 -2.09 -0.64 21.61
C ASP A 240 -1.72 -1.78 22.58
N LEU A 241 -2.66 -2.21 23.41
CA LEU A 241 -2.42 -3.26 24.39
C LEU A 241 -2.32 -4.62 23.66
N PRO A 242 -1.19 -5.34 23.73
CA PRO A 242 -1.06 -6.64 23.08
C PRO A 242 -1.86 -7.73 23.82
N ASP A 243 -2.34 -8.72 23.07
CA ASP A 243 -3.29 -9.75 23.54
C ASP A 243 -2.81 -10.53 24.78
N HIS A 244 -1.50 -10.74 24.92
CA HIS A 244 -0.92 -11.45 26.06
C HIS A 244 -0.95 -10.66 27.37
N LEU A 245 -1.06 -9.32 27.30
CA LEU A 245 -1.20 -8.45 28.48
C LEU A 245 -2.67 -8.22 28.88
N ILE A 246 -3.64 -8.60 28.05
CA ILE A 246 -5.05 -8.48 28.37
C ILE A 246 -5.40 -9.41 29.55
N PRO A 247 -6.07 -8.91 30.61
CA PRO A 247 -6.52 -9.73 31.71
C PRO A 247 -7.40 -10.89 31.23
N PRO A 248 -7.22 -12.12 31.75
CA PRO A 248 -8.04 -13.27 31.36
C PRO A 248 -9.55 -13.02 31.47
N SER A 249 -9.96 -12.27 32.51
CA SER A 249 -11.34 -11.87 32.78
C SER A 249 -12.01 -11.06 31.66
N LYS A 250 -11.23 -10.45 30.76
CA LYS A 250 -11.69 -9.55 29.69
C LYS A 250 -11.41 -10.09 28.27
N ARG A 251 -10.87 -11.31 28.14
CA ARG A 251 -10.52 -11.92 26.84
C ARG A 251 -11.72 -12.41 26.05
N ASP A 252 -12.82 -12.78 26.72
CA ASP A 252 -14.01 -13.36 26.08
C ASP A 252 -15.01 -12.31 25.55
N ASP A 253 -14.93 -11.05 25.98
CA ASP A 253 -15.81 -9.96 25.50
C ASP A 253 -15.39 -9.38 24.14
N MET A 254 -14.29 -9.88 23.56
CA MET A 254 -13.75 -9.47 22.25
C MET A 254 -13.95 -10.51 21.14
N ALA A 255 -14.69 -11.59 21.40
CA ALA A 255 -15.02 -12.65 20.44
C ALA A 255 -16.37 -12.43 19.73
#